data_AF-A0A0R1ZTP3-F1
#
_entry.id   AF-A0A0R1ZTP3-F1
#
_cell.length_a   1.000
_cell.length_b   1.000
_cell.length_c   1.000
_cell.angle_alpha   90.00
_cell.angle_beta   90.00
_cell.angle_gamma   90.00
#
_symmetry.space_group_name_H-M   'P 1'
#
loop_
_entity.id
_entity.type
_entity.pdbx_description
1 polymer ?
#
loop_
_entity_poly.entity_id
_entity_poly.type
_entity_poly.pdbx_seq_one_letter_code
_entity_poly.pdbx_strand_id
1 'polypeptide(L)'
;MTNSDSNVRVNFHTQLGDADNAQVNVWELQAAHRALRNIKSSLGQEALKALIQPEMDESDHRIHELVQASNGEFKDVFVQVDLHGLTATEYVTWQANQMRKAITGTKEERADVLQDVIFPSHPEHYLLLQSGIVETLGGLPTNATVIPSADGKEVPDFVHDATDPNYPHKSFSNVSLADGTIWGCGVTEYRDTDDGGSFRLHVWWPKAAPQIFFDDHNRHFAVEYRNFVRLAATGLGKDLATVSVDFHTQLGDADEAKVDEWELLASRRALANIKELLGQERLQALIAPEMIENEKRIKKYLEASHGEFKEVFVQVDLHGMSATDYVQWQAKQMRKAITGTPAERDQVLADVVFPAHPEHYLLLKSGIVETLGGLPTNAAVFPSATGADLPDFVHTAVSPDYPHKSFSNVKFADGTTWGCGVTEYRDTEDGGNFRLHVWWPKAAPQIFFDDHNRHFAVEYRNFVNLANK
;
A
#
# COMPACT_ATOMS: atom_id res chain seq x y z
N MET A 1 4.13 10.73 -9.19
CA MET A 1 4.40 12.18 -9.32
C MET A 1 3.45 12.93 -8.38
N THR A 2 3.92 13.31 -7.19
CA THR A 2 3.19 14.20 -6.28
C THR A 2 3.37 15.62 -6.80
N ASN A 3 2.31 16.20 -7.33
CA ASN A 3 2.31 17.58 -7.78
C ASN A 3 2.31 18.47 -6.52
N SER A 4 3.49 18.94 -6.08
CA SER A 4 3.65 19.80 -4.90
C SER A 4 3.13 21.22 -5.11
N ASP A 5 2.67 21.56 -6.32
CA ASP A 5 2.16 22.89 -6.69
C ASP A 5 0.63 22.94 -6.83
N SER A 6 -0.08 22.02 -6.17
CA SER A 6 -1.53 22.11 -6.03
C SER A 6 -1.89 23.12 -4.94
N ASN A 7 -2.46 24.27 -5.32
CA ASN A 7 -3.07 25.22 -4.38
C ASN A 7 -4.28 24.63 -3.63
N VAL A 8 -4.71 23.42 -3.98
CA VAL A 8 -5.82 22.73 -3.34
C VAL A 8 -5.37 22.06 -2.06
N ARG A 9 -6.06 22.36 -0.95
CA ARG A 9 -5.83 21.76 0.37
C ARG A 9 -7.13 21.18 0.89
N VAL A 10 -7.03 20.08 1.62
CA VAL A 10 -8.17 19.37 2.18
C VAL A 10 -7.90 19.08 3.65
N ASN A 11 -8.82 19.50 4.51
CA ASN A 11 -8.80 19.16 5.94
C ASN A 11 -10.06 18.36 6.27
N PHE A 12 -9.93 17.41 7.18
CA PHE A 12 -11.01 16.51 7.57
C PHE A 12 -11.35 16.70 9.04
N HIS A 13 -12.64 16.79 9.36
CA HIS A 13 -13.16 16.68 10.71
C HIS A 13 -13.92 15.37 10.82
N THR A 14 -13.31 14.40 11.49
CA THR A 14 -13.87 13.04 11.61
C THR A 14 -14.28 12.75 13.05
N GLN A 15 -14.98 11.65 13.27
CA GLN A 15 -15.27 11.18 14.63
C GLN A 15 -14.02 10.67 15.37
N LEU A 16 -12.89 10.52 14.68
CA LEU A 16 -11.58 10.17 15.24
C LEU A 16 -10.73 11.40 15.59
N GLY A 17 -11.23 12.60 15.29
CA GLY A 17 -10.50 13.86 15.39
C GLY A 17 -10.24 14.50 14.02
N ASP A 18 -9.57 15.65 14.06
CA ASP A 18 -9.18 16.37 12.86
C ASP A 18 -8.00 15.67 12.19
N ALA A 19 -7.97 15.68 10.85
CA ALA A 19 -6.92 15.08 10.06
C ALA A 19 -6.53 15.97 8.88
N ASP A 20 -5.23 16.17 8.72
CA ASP A 20 -4.61 16.80 7.57
C ASP A 20 -4.07 15.75 6.58
N ASN A 21 -3.42 16.19 5.51
CA ASN A 21 -2.83 15.29 4.52
C ASN A 21 -1.80 14.30 5.10
N ALA A 22 -1.05 14.68 6.14
CA ALA A 22 -0.07 13.78 6.74
C ALA A 22 -0.77 12.64 7.47
N GLN A 23 -1.79 12.94 8.27
CA GLN A 23 -2.59 11.91 8.94
C GLN A 23 -3.36 11.02 7.94
N VAL A 24 -3.86 11.59 6.85
CA VAL A 24 -4.54 10.83 5.78
C VAL A 24 -3.55 9.93 5.02
N ASN A 25 -2.30 10.34 4.83
CA ASN A 25 -1.26 9.47 4.26
C ASN A 25 -1.00 8.23 5.13
N VAL A 26 -0.96 8.39 6.46
CA VAL A 26 -0.83 7.27 7.40
C VAL A 26 -2.00 6.29 7.25
N TRP A 27 -3.23 6.80 7.17
CA TRP A 27 -4.41 5.95 6.97
C TRP A 27 -4.41 5.26 5.61
N GLU A 28 -3.96 5.94 4.56
CA GLU A 28 -3.84 5.36 3.23
C GLU A 28 -2.79 4.25 3.19
N LEU A 29 -1.64 4.44 3.84
CA LEU A 29 -0.61 3.42 3.95
C LEU A 29 -1.14 2.16 4.67
N GLN A 30 -1.86 2.34 5.78
CA GLN A 30 -2.52 1.24 6.49
C GLN A 30 -3.54 0.51 5.60
N ALA A 31 -4.33 1.25 4.83
CA ALA A 31 -5.30 0.69 3.89
C ALA A 31 -4.60 -0.08 2.75
N ALA A 32 -3.49 0.43 2.24
CA ALA A 32 -2.69 -0.23 1.20
C ALA A 32 -2.07 -1.53 1.69
N HIS A 33 -1.52 -1.56 2.92
CA HIS A 33 -1.00 -2.77 3.54
C HIS A 33 -2.08 -3.84 3.71
N ARG A 34 -3.27 -3.45 4.17
CA ARG A 34 -4.40 -4.38 4.30
C ARG A 34 -4.85 -4.92 2.94
N ALA A 35 -4.97 -4.07 1.92
CA ALA A 35 -5.32 -4.50 0.57
C ALA A 35 -4.29 -5.49 0.00
N LEU A 36 -2.99 -5.19 0.14
CA LEU A 36 -1.92 -6.07 -0.34
C LEU A 36 -1.93 -7.41 0.38
N ARG A 37 -2.08 -7.39 1.71
CA ARG A 37 -2.17 -8.61 2.52
C ARG A 37 -3.34 -9.47 2.04
N ASN A 38 -4.55 -8.90 1.95
CA ASN A 38 -5.73 -9.65 1.52
C ASN A 38 -5.49 -10.29 0.14
N ILE A 39 -5.05 -9.53 -0.86
CA ILE A 39 -4.83 -10.05 -2.21
C ILE A 39 -3.74 -11.13 -2.25
N LYS A 40 -2.57 -10.88 -1.64
CA LYS A 40 -1.44 -11.83 -1.64
C LYS A 40 -1.79 -13.12 -0.89
N SER A 41 -2.45 -13.01 0.26
CA SER A 41 -2.87 -14.18 1.04
C SER A 41 -3.97 -14.98 0.32
N SER A 42 -4.93 -14.34 -0.34
CA SER A 42 -5.96 -15.04 -1.13
C SER A 42 -5.38 -15.73 -2.37
N LEU A 43 -4.40 -15.12 -3.05
CA LEU A 43 -3.77 -15.72 -4.24
C LEU A 43 -2.90 -16.94 -3.87
N GLY A 44 -2.10 -16.79 -2.82
CA GLY A 44 -1.01 -17.73 -2.51
C GLY A 44 0.14 -17.65 -3.52
N GLN A 45 1.26 -18.30 -3.18
CA GLN A 45 2.52 -18.15 -3.92
C GLN A 45 2.47 -18.66 -5.36
N GLU A 46 1.86 -19.82 -5.61
CA GLU A 46 1.84 -20.40 -6.96
C GLU A 46 1.03 -19.55 -7.95
N ALA A 47 -0.13 -19.07 -7.54
CA ALA A 47 -0.96 -18.21 -8.39
C ALA A 47 -0.33 -16.84 -8.57
N LEU A 48 0.29 -16.28 -7.53
CA LEU A 48 1.02 -15.01 -7.62
C LEU A 48 2.25 -15.14 -8.53
N LYS A 49 2.99 -16.24 -8.46
CA LYS A 49 4.10 -16.53 -9.38
C LYS A 49 3.62 -16.63 -10.82
N ALA A 50 2.57 -17.41 -11.08
CA ALA A 50 2.00 -17.52 -12.41
C ALA A 50 1.48 -16.17 -12.95
N LEU A 51 1.00 -15.29 -12.06
CA LEU A 51 0.54 -13.96 -12.40
C LEU A 51 1.66 -13.05 -12.89
N ILE A 52 2.81 -13.04 -12.20
CA ILE A 52 3.93 -12.11 -12.46
C ILE A 52 5.02 -12.71 -13.37
N GLN A 53 4.94 -14.00 -13.73
CA GLN A 53 5.97 -14.67 -14.52
C GLN A 53 6.32 -13.93 -15.83
N PRO A 54 5.36 -13.39 -16.61
CA PRO A 54 5.70 -12.64 -17.82
C PRO A 54 6.58 -11.40 -17.55
N GLU A 55 6.30 -10.68 -16.46
CA GLU A 55 7.09 -9.51 -16.08
C GLU A 55 8.48 -9.90 -15.54
N MET A 56 8.58 -11.06 -14.89
CA MET A 56 9.87 -11.64 -14.47
C MET A 56 10.72 -12.03 -15.67
N ASP A 57 10.11 -12.64 -16.70
CA ASP A 57 10.80 -13.02 -17.93
C ASP A 57 11.27 -11.76 -18.69
N GLU A 58 10.47 -10.69 -18.70
CA GLU A 58 10.85 -9.40 -19.27
C GLU A 58 12.00 -8.75 -18.48
N SER A 59 11.95 -8.81 -17.15
CA SER A 59 13.03 -8.30 -16.30
C SER A 59 14.34 -9.05 -16.55
N ASP A 60 14.30 -10.38 -16.63
CA ASP A 60 15.45 -11.22 -16.95
C ASP A 60 16.08 -10.82 -18.30
N HIS A 61 15.27 -10.67 -19.35
CA HIS A 61 15.75 -10.21 -20.65
C HIS A 61 16.41 -8.83 -20.57
N ARG A 62 15.76 -7.87 -19.90
CA ARG A 62 16.26 -6.51 -19.74
C ARG A 62 17.58 -6.47 -18.98
N ILE A 63 17.75 -7.30 -17.95
CA ILE A 63 18.99 -7.37 -17.19
C ILE A 63 20.14 -7.88 -18.07
N HIS A 64 19.91 -8.87 -18.94
CA HIS A 64 20.93 -9.31 -19.90
C HIS A 64 21.39 -8.16 -20.81
N GLU A 65 20.46 -7.37 -21.33
CA GLU A 65 20.79 -6.19 -22.15
C GLU A 65 21.62 -5.17 -21.36
N LEU A 66 21.25 -4.91 -20.09
CA LEU A 66 21.96 -3.99 -19.22
C LEU A 66 23.38 -4.47 -18.90
N VAL A 67 23.57 -5.76 -18.60
CA VAL A 67 24.88 -6.36 -18.36
C VAL A 67 25.76 -6.22 -19.61
N GLN A 68 25.24 -6.57 -20.79
CA GLN A 68 25.96 -6.44 -22.04
C GLN A 68 26.34 -4.98 -22.33
N ALA A 69 25.39 -4.05 -22.20
CA ALA A 69 25.61 -2.63 -22.46
C ALA A 69 26.59 -1.98 -21.47
N SER A 70 26.71 -2.53 -20.26
CA SER A 70 27.61 -2.01 -19.22
C SER A 70 29.07 -2.40 -19.43
N ASN A 71 29.37 -3.41 -20.27
CA ASN A 71 30.73 -3.85 -20.58
C ASN A 71 31.60 -4.10 -19.32
N GLY A 72 30.99 -4.73 -18.30
CA GLY A 72 31.64 -5.01 -17.01
C GLY A 72 31.78 -3.81 -16.06
N GLU A 73 31.26 -2.64 -16.42
CA GLU A 73 31.21 -1.49 -15.53
C GLU A 73 29.98 -1.53 -14.62
N PHE A 74 30.19 -1.15 -13.35
CA PHE A 74 29.13 -1.09 -12.36
C PHE A 74 28.96 0.32 -11.83
N LYS A 75 27.78 0.59 -11.29
CA LYS A 75 27.46 1.79 -10.52
C LYS A 75 26.85 1.38 -9.20
N ASP A 76 27.20 2.09 -8.14
CA ASP A 76 26.79 1.79 -6.77
C ASP A 76 25.49 2.48 -6.36
N VAL A 77 24.78 1.79 -5.46
CA VAL A 77 23.76 2.30 -4.56
C VAL A 77 24.30 2.17 -3.15
N PHE A 78 24.11 3.20 -2.33
CA PHE A 78 24.54 3.21 -0.94
C PHE A 78 23.42 3.66 -0.02
N VAL A 79 23.19 2.88 1.04
CA VAL A 79 22.30 3.22 2.14
C VAL A 79 23.02 2.94 3.46
N GLN A 80 23.13 3.97 4.31
CA GLN A 80 23.46 3.79 5.72
C GLN A 80 22.20 3.92 6.56
N VAL A 81 22.11 3.09 7.59
CA VAL A 81 21.01 3.06 8.54
C VAL A 81 21.60 3.22 9.93
N ASP A 82 21.17 4.23 10.67
CA ASP A 82 21.51 4.39 12.07
C ASP A 82 20.30 3.98 12.92
N LEU A 83 20.52 3.04 13.83
CA LEU A 83 19.50 2.38 14.64
C LEU A 83 19.60 2.86 16.07
N HIS A 84 18.44 3.19 16.64
CA HIS A 84 18.31 3.56 18.04
C HIS A 84 17.45 2.53 18.77
N GLY A 85 17.83 2.17 20.00
CA GLY A 85 17.05 1.26 20.86
C GLY A 85 17.12 -0.24 20.50
N LEU A 86 17.80 -0.58 19.41
CA LEU A 86 18.09 -1.95 18.97
C LEU A 86 19.54 -2.02 18.48
N THR A 87 20.34 -2.96 19.00
CA THR A 87 21.71 -3.10 18.52
C THR A 87 21.79 -3.82 17.18
N ALA A 88 22.87 -3.58 16.42
CA ALA A 88 23.10 -4.27 15.16
C ALA A 88 23.20 -5.79 15.37
N THR A 89 23.87 -6.21 16.46
CA THR A 89 23.98 -7.63 16.84
C THR A 89 22.61 -8.25 17.14
N GLU A 90 21.74 -7.55 17.87
CA GLU A 90 20.38 -8.02 18.16
C GLU A 90 19.58 -8.21 16.86
N TYR A 91 19.61 -7.22 15.97
CA TYR A 91 18.95 -7.26 14.68
C TYR A 91 19.44 -8.41 13.80
N VAL A 92 20.75 -8.50 13.55
CA VAL A 92 21.33 -9.52 12.66
C VAL A 92 21.08 -10.93 13.20
N THR A 93 21.14 -11.10 14.52
CA THR A 93 20.82 -12.40 15.16
C THR A 93 19.36 -12.77 14.92
N TRP A 94 18.43 -11.82 15.09
CA TRP A 94 17.02 -12.04 14.80
C TRP A 94 16.79 -12.36 13.32
N GLN A 95 17.38 -11.58 12.42
CA GLN A 95 17.22 -11.74 10.96
C GLN A 95 17.76 -13.10 10.51
N ALA A 96 18.95 -13.50 10.97
CA ALA A 96 19.55 -14.80 10.67
C ALA A 96 18.65 -15.97 11.10
N ASN A 97 17.96 -15.84 12.24
CA ASN A 97 16.99 -16.85 12.68
C ASN A 97 15.77 -16.93 11.76
N GLN A 98 15.24 -15.79 11.28
CA GLN A 98 14.14 -15.80 10.30
C GLN A 98 14.59 -16.40 8.96
N MET A 99 15.75 -15.99 8.45
CA MET A 99 16.27 -16.50 7.18
C MET A 99 16.58 -18.00 7.25
N ARG A 100 17.08 -18.49 8.39
CA ARG A 100 17.27 -19.93 8.61
C ARG A 100 15.96 -20.70 8.48
N LYS A 101 14.87 -20.20 9.06
CA LYS A 101 13.52 -20.80 8.90
C LYS A 101 13.06 -20.73 7.45
N ALA A 102 13.29 -19.60 6.78
CA ALA A 102 12.96 -19.40 5.37
C ALA A 102 13.63 -20.44 4.44
N ILE A 103 14.90 -20.78 4.72
CA ILE A 103 15.71 -21.66 3.87
C ILE A 103 15.56 -23.14 4.27
N THR A 104 15.63 -23.44 5.56
CA THR A 104 15.76 -24.82 6.08
C THR A 104 14.58 -25.28 6.94
N GLY A 105 13.62 -24.40 7.23
CA GLY A 105 12.47 -24.71 8.07
C GLY A 105 11.43 -25.60 7.39
N THR A 106 10.41 -26.00 8.14
CA THR A 106 9.26 -26.75 7.62
C THR A 106 8.45 -25.92 6.62
N LYS A 107 7.47 -26.55 5.96
CA LYS A 107 6.58 -25.82 5.05
C LYS A 107 5.81 -24.72 5.78
N GLU A 108 5.38 -25.00 7.00
CA GLU A 108 4.66 -24.07 7.89
C GLU A 108 5.57 -22.94 8.33
N GLU A 109 6.78 -23.23 8.82
CA GLU A 109 7.74 -22.18 9.22
C GLU A 109 8.10 -21.25 8.06
N ARG A 110 8.24 -21.78 6.85
CA ARG A 110 8.47 -20.95 5.64
C ARG A 110 7.26 -20.10 5.28
N ALA A 111 6.05 -20.63 5.45
CA ALA A 111 4.83 -19.86 5.22
C ALA A 111 4.69 -18.73 6.24
N ASP A 112 4.99 -18.99 7.50
CA ASP A 112 4.98 -17.98 8.57
C ASP A 112 6.00 -16.87 8.30
N VAL A 113 7.25 -17.23 7.95
CA VAL A 113 8.26 -16.23 7.57
C VAL A 113 7.81 -15.40 6.36
N LEU A 114 7.18 -16.02 5.36
CA LEU A 114 6.66 -15.26 4.23
C LEU A 114 5.58 -14.26 4.65
N GLN A 115 4.58 -14.70 5.42
CA GLN A 115 3.42 -13.87 5.78
C GLN A 115 3.76 -12.82 6.84
N ASP A 116 4.61 -13.16 7.80
CA ASP A 116 4.85 -12.34 8.99
C ASP A 116 6.16 -11.56 8.92
N VAL A 117 7.07 -11.90 7.99
CA VAL A 117 8.38 -11.26 7.87
C VAL A 117 8.62 -10.70 6.47
N ILE A 118 8.52 -11.49 5.41
CA ILE A 118 8.88 -11.04 4.05
C ILE A 118 7.83 -10.09 3.45
N PHE A 119 6.55 -10.44 3.49
CA PHE A 119 5.50 -9.56 2.96
C PHE A 119 5.34 -8.25 3.76
N PRO A 120 5.48 -8.25 5.10
CA PRO A 120 5.46 -7.02 5.86
C PRO A 120 6.75 -6.20 5.79
N SER A 121 7.88 -6.78 5.35
CA SER A 121 9.13 -6.01 5.23
C SER A 121 9.10 -5.05 4.05
N HIS A 122 8.48 -5.41 2.93
CA HIS A 122 8.31 -4.49 1.81
C HIS A 122 7.05 -4.79 0.99
N PRO A 123 6.27 -3.77 0.58
CA PRO A 123 5.05 -3.98 -0.21
C PRO A 123 5.29 -4.66 -1.57
N GLU A 124 6.49 -4.53 -2.12
CA GLU A 124 6.88 -5.11 -3.41
C GLU A 124 7.59 -6.47 -3.28
N HIS A 125 7.58 -7.09 -2.10
CA HIS A 125 7.95 -8.50 -2.00
C HIS A 125 6.81 -9.37 -2.48
N TYR A 126 6.99 -10.04 -3.62
CA TYR A 126 5.95 -10.86 -4.25
C TYR A 126 6.06 -12.32 -3.85
N LEU A 127 7.27 -12.88 -3.82
CA LEU A 127 7.51 -14.30 -3.57
C LEU A 127 8.74 -14.51 -2.71
N LEU A 128 8.78 -15.65 -2.01
CA LEU A 128 10.00 -16.19 -1.43
C LEU A 128 10.32 -17.52 -2.10
N LEU A 129 11.27 -17.49 -3.02
CA LEU A 129 11.79 -18.66 -3.71
C LEU A 129 13.02 -19.20 -2.97
N GLN A 130 13.49 -20.40 -3.33
CA GLN A 130 14.77 -20.90 -2.82
C GLN A 130 15.96 -20.02 -3.24
N SER A 131 15.85 -19.34 -4.38
CA SER A 131 16.86 -18.40 -4.89
C SER A 131 16.90 -17.08 -4.12
N GLY A 132 15.82 -16.72 -3.43
CA GLY A 132 15.68 -15.42 -2.78
C GLY A 132 14.28 -14.85 -2.91
N ILE A 133 14.17 -13.55 -2.66
CA ILE A 133 12.92 -12.80 -2.75
C ILE A 133 12.73 -12.36 -4.20
N VAL A 134 11.48 -12.44 -4.70
CA VAL A 134 11.11 -11.79 -5.96
C VAL A 134 10.54 -10.42 -5.63
N GLU A 135 11.15 -9.38 -6.16
CA GLU A 135 10.87 -7.98 -5.81
C GLU A 135 10.98 -7.03 -7.00
N THR A 136 10.37 -5.84 -6.89
CA THR A 136 10.44 -4.83 -7.96
C THR A 136 11.85 -4.23 -8.04
N LEU A 137 12.57 -4.51 -9.11
CA LEU A 137 13.85 -3.86 -9.41
C LEU A 137 13.77 -3.19 -10.79
N GLY A 138 14.00 -1.88 -10.86
CA GLY A 138 13.92 -1.13 -12.13
C GLY A 138 12.54 -1.08 -12.77
N GLY A 139 11.48 -1.28 -11.97
CA GLY A 139 10.07 -1.20 -12.37
C GLY A 139 9.40 -2.53 -12.70
N LEU A 140 10.11 -3.67 -12.64
CA LEU A 140 9.57 -5.00 -12.90
C LEU A 140 9.87 -5.97 -11.75
N PRO A 141 8.95 -6.90 -11.41
CA PRO A 141 9.27 -8.02 -10.53
C PRO A 141 10.46 -8.81 -11.07
N THR A 142 11.46 -9.02 -10.23
CA THR A 142 12.76 -9.56 -10.61
C THR A 142 13.14 -10.67 -9.66
N ASN A 143 13.55 -11.82 -10.21
CA ASN A 143 14.13 -12.91 -9.41
C ASN A 143 15.64 -12.68 -9.23
N ALA A 144 16.01 -11.94 -8.19
CA ALA A 144 17.40 -11.76 -7.82
C ALA A 144 17.87 -12.96 -6.98
N THR A 145 18.75 -13.81 -7.54
CA THR A 145 19.37 -14.86 -6.75
C THR A 145 20.55 -14.29 -5.97
N VAL A 146 20.37 -14.10 -4.67
CA VAL A 146 21.44 -13.60 -3.79
C VAL A 146 22.32 -14.78 -3.37
N ILE A 147 23.61 -14.70 -3.72
CA ILE A 147 24.62 -15.72 -3.41
C ILE A 147 25.54 -15.15 -2.33
N PRO A 148 25.40 -15.58 -1.05
CA PRO A 148 26.26 -15.11 0.02
C PRO A 148 27.69 -15.61 -0.14
N SER A 149 28.66 -14.73 0.07
CA SER A 149 30.10 -15.04 0.10
C SER A 149 30.66 -14.71 1.48
N ALA A 150 30.82 -15.73 2.33
CA ALA A 150 31.20 -15.55 3.73
C ALA A 150 32.59 -14.92 3.94
N ASP A 151 33.51 -15.11 2.98
CA ASP A 151 34.86 -14.54 3.00
C ASP A 151 35.10 -13.50 1.89
N GLY A 152 34.05 -13.18 1.12
CA GLY A 152 34.09 -12.22 0.01
C GLY A 152 35.02 -12.60 -1.14
N LYS A 153 35.59 -13.82 -1.19
CA LYS A 153 36.55 -14.19 -2.24
C LYS A 153 35.95 -14.21 -3.64
N GLU A 154 34.64 -14.29 -3.73
CA GLU A 154 33.90 -14.41 -4.99
C GLU A 154 33.35 -13.06 -5.48
N VAL A 155 33.48 -11.98 -4.70
CA VAL A 155 33.09 -10.63 -5.13
C VAL A 155 34.28 -9.87 -5.71
N PRO A 156 34.06 -8.92 -6.64
CA PRO A 156 35.14 -8.10 -7.21
C PRO A 156 35.93 -7.28 -6.16
N ASP A 157 37.20 -7.00 -6.44
CA ASP A 157 38.10 -6.24 -5.54
C ASP A 157 37.52 -4.86 -5.14
N PHE A 158 36.84 -4.17 -6.05
CA PHE A 158 36.23 -2.85 -5.74
C PHE A 158 35.16 -2.92 -4.65
N VAL A 159 34.56 -4.09 -4.41
CA VAL A 159 33.60 -4.30 -3.32
C VAL A 159 34.34 -4.32 -1.98
N HIS A 160 35.51 -4.94 -1.91
CA HIS A 160 36.37 -4.93 -0.73
C HIS A 160 36.88 -3.53 -0.43
N ASP A 161 37.29 -2.80 -1.48
CA ASP A 161 37.81 -1.43 -1.36
C ASP A 161 36.78 -0.44 -0.79
N ALA A 162 35.49 -0.73 -0.95
CA ALA A 162 34.40 0.11 -0.44
C ALA A 162 34.07 -0.13 1.05
N THR A 163 34.65 -1.17 1.66
CA THR A 163 34.36 -1.53 3.05
C THR A 163 35.00 -0.57 4.06
N ASP A 164 34.40 -0.48 5.25
CA ASP A 164 34.91 0.34 6.35
C ASP A 164 35.47 -0.54 7.48
N PRO A 165 36.74 -0.32 7.89
CA PRO A 165 37.36 -1.10 8.96
C PRO A 165 36.67 -0.93 10.32
N ASN A 166 35.87 0.13 10.53
CA ASN A 166 35.12 0.36 11.77
C ASN A 166 33.87 -0.52 11.91
N TYR A 167 33.51 -1.28 10.88
CA TYR A 167 32.38 -2.22 10.91
C TYR A 167 32.91 -3.65 11.07
N PRO A 168 32.85 -4.26 12.26
CA PRO A 168 33.48 -5.55 12.53
C PRO A 168 32.80 -6.74 11.83
N HIS A 169 31.54 -6.58 11.44
CA HIS A 169 30.77 -7.62 10.76
C HIS A 169 30.48 -7.21 9.32
N LYS A 170 30.76 -8.10 8.37
CA LYS A 170 30.58 -7.88 6.93
C LYS A 170 29.96 -9.13 6.31
N SER A 171 29.03 -8.93 5.39
CA SER A 171 28.42 -9.98 4.58
C SER A 171 28.51 -9.56 3.12
N PHE A 172 29.25 -10.32 2.32
CA PHE A 172 29.37 -10.08 0.89
C PHE A 172 28.37 -10.94 0.13
N SER A 173 27.92 -10.46 -1.03
CA SER A 173 27.06 -11.24 -1.91
C SER A 173 27.30 -10.90 -3.39
N ASN A 174 27.09 -11.90 -4.24
CA ASN A 174 26.81 -11.69 -5.65
C ASN A 174 25.31 -11.83 -5.89
N VAL A 175 24.82 -11.22 -6.97
CA VAL A 175 23.46 -11.36 -7.44
C VAL A 175 23.49 -11.97 -8.84
N SER A 176 22.82 -13.11 -9.01
CA SER A 176 22.77 -13.83 -10.28
C SER A 176 21.35 -13.97 -10.83
N LEU A 177 21.28 -14.12 -12.14
CA LEU A 177 20.11 -14.67 -12.84
C LEU A 177 20.10 -16.20 -12.72
N ALA A 178 19.02 -16.82 -13.21
CA ALA A 178 18.83 -18.27 -13.14
C ALA A 178 19.84 -19.06 -13.99
N ASP A 179 20.38 -18.45 -15.04
CA ASP A 179 21.42 -19.04 -15.91
C ASP A 179 22.84 -18.88 -15.34
N GLY A 180 22.98 -18.23 -14.18
CA GLY A 180 24.25 -17.97 -13.51
C GLY A 180 24.92 -16.65 -13.92
N THR A 181 24.31 -15.84 -14.80
CA THR A 181 24.82 -14.52 -15.16
C THR A 181 24.87 -13.63 -13.91
N ILE A 182 26.08 -13.22 -13.49
CA ILE A 182 26.27 -12.25 -12.41
C ILE A 182 25.99 -10.86 -12.95
N TRP A 183 25.05 -10.17 -12.31
CA TRP A 183 24.63 -8.83 -12.74
C TRP A 183 24.64 -7.81 -11.60
N GLY A 184 24.89 -8.26 -10.37
CA GLY A 184 25.14 -7.37 -9.25
C GLY A 184 26.04 -8.00 -8.20
N CYS A 185 26.52 -7.16 -7.29
CA CYS A 185 27.25 -7.59 -6.09
C CYS A 185 27.00 -6.59 -4.97
N GLY A 186 27.24 -6.98 -3.73
CA GLY A 186 27.01 -6.12 -2.59
C GLY A 186 27.82 -6.50 -1.36
N VAL A 187 27.88 -5.55 -0.44
CA VAL A 187 28.38 -5.76 0.90
C VAL A 187 27.43 -5.07 1.89
N THR A 188 27.04 -5.82 2.92
CA THR A 188 26.39 -5.26 4.10
C THR A 188 27.33 -5.30 5.28
N GLU A 189 27.48 -4.18 5.97
CA GLU A 189 28.37 -4.01 7.10
C GLU A 189 27.58 -3.59 8.34
N TYR A 190 27.96 -4.12 9.50
CA TYR A 190 27.22 -3.93 10.75
C TYR A 190 28.16 -3.60 11.90
N ARG A 191 27.74 -2.68 12.78
CA ARG A 191 28.39 -2.41 14.07
C ARG A 191 27.38 -2.03 15.13
N ASP A 192 27.65 -2.37 16.37
CA ASP A 192 26.93 -1.82 17.53
C ASP A 192 27.46 -0.40 17.84
N THR A 193 26.58 0.44 18.40
CA THR A 193 26.90 1.79 18.90
C THR A 193 26.45 1.91 20.37
N ASP A 194 26.73 3.04 21.01
CA ASP A 194 26.32 3.28 22.40
C ASP A 194 24.78 3.36 22.57
N ASP A 195 24.07 3.78 21.52
CA ASP A 195 22.61 4.01 21.47
C ASP A 195 21.82 2.97 20.66
N GLY A 196 22.51 2.07 19.96
CA GLY A 196 21.91 1.00 19.17
C GLY A 196 22.90 0.36 18.21
N GLY A 197 22.78 0.65 16.92
CA GLY A 197 23.64 0.07 15.89
C GLY A 197 23.71 0.91 14.62
N SER A 198 24.59 0.53 13.70
CA SER A 198 24.67 1.13 12.39
C SER A 198 24.88 0.06 11.33
N PHE A 199 24.19 0.20 10.21
CA PHE A 199 24.29 -0.65 9.03
C PHE A 199 24.75 0.16 7.84
N ARG A 200 25.56 -0.46 6.99
CA ARG A 200 25.89 0.08 5.67
C ARG A 200 25.63 -0.97 4.63
N LEU A 201 24.88 -0.60 3.61
CA LEU A 201 24.61 -1.44 2.47
C LEU A 201 25.14 -0.73 1.23
N HIS A 202 26.13 -1.35 0.60
CA HIS A 202 26.58 -0.98 -0.74
C HIS A 202 26.20 -2.09 -1.71
N VAL A 203 25.55 -1.71 -2.81
CA VAL A 203 25.18 -2.64 -3.87
C VAL A 203 25.56 -2.05 -5.21
N TRP A 204 26.13 -2.86 -6.09
CA TRP A 204 26.57 -2.46 -7.41
C TRP A 204 25.73 -3.14 -8.48
N TRP A 205 25.19 -2.34 -9.38
CA TRP A 205 24.37 -2.77 -10.51
C TRP A 205 25.05 -2.42 -11.83
N PRO A 206 24.62 -2.99 -12.97
CA PRO A 206 25.21 -2.69 -14.27
C PRO A 206 25.09 -1.19 -14.56
N LYS A 207 26.19 -0.53 -14.95
CA LYS A 207 26.24 0.93 -15.15
C LYS A 207 25.21 1.45 -16.16
N ALA A 208 24.85 0.64 -17.14
CA ALA A 208 23.84 0.99 -18.16
C ALA A 208 22.41 1.04 -17.61
N ALA A 209 22.17 0.57 -16.37
CA ALA A 209 20.86 0.67 -15.75
C ALA A 209 20.40 2.15 -15.68
N PRO A 210 19.10 2.42 -15.91
CA PRO A 210 18.58 3.79 -15.85
C PRO A 210 18.63 4.31 -14.41
N GLN A 211 18.70 5.64 -14.24
CA GLN A 211 18.80 6.26 -12.91
C GLN A 211 17.67 5.81 -11.95
N ILE A 212 16.46 5.61 -12.46
CA ILE A 212 15.32 5.13 -11.67
C ILE A 212 15.61 3.79 -10.98
N PHE A 213 16.48 2.94 -11.55
CA PHE A 213 16.90 1.69 -10.93
C PHE A 213 17.61 1.94 -9.59
N PHE A 214 18.49 2.95 -9.54
CA PHE A 214 19.25 3.33 -8.35
C PHE A 214 18.39 4.08 -7.34
N ASP A 215 17.54 5.00 -7.83
CA ASP A 215 16.65 5.78 -6.96
C ASP A 215 15.63 4.88 -6.27
N ASP A 216 15.00 3.96 -7.00
CA ASP A 216 14.02 3.04 -6.41
C ASP A 216 14.69 2.04 -5.46
N HIS A 217 15.93 1.61 -5.72
CA HIS A 217 16.66 0.74 -4.79
C HIS A 217 17.00 1.43 -3.46
N ASN A 218 17.39 2.71 -3.50
CA ASN A 218 17.61 3.50 -2.27
C ASN A 218 16.34 3.56 -1.42
N ARG A 219 15.18 3.80 -2.06
CA ARG A 219 13.88 3.83 -1.38
C ARG A 219 13.47 2.46 -0.85
N HIS A 220 13.65 1.42 -1.68
CA HIS A 220 13.34 0.04 -1.34
C HIS A 220 14.07 -0.38 -0.07
N PHE A 221 15.39 -0.19 -0.01
CA PHE A 221 16.16 -0.53 1.17
C PHE A 221 15.75 0.29 2.40
N ALA A 222 15.45 1.57 2.26
CA ALA A 222 14.99 2.36 3.39
C ALA A 222 13.68 1.79 3.99
N VAL A 223 12.70 1.49 3.14
CA VAL A 223 11.43 0.86 3.57
C VAL A 223 11.68 -0.53 4.16
N GLU A 224 12.44 -1.36 3.46
CA GLU A 224 12.71 -2.74 3.85
C GLU A 224 13.40 -2.84 5.21
N TYR A 225 14.51 -2.12 5.40
CA TYR A 225 15.26 -2.16 6.66
C TYR A 225 14.46 -1.54 7.80
N ARG A 226 13.72 -0.45 7.57
CA ARG A 226 12.83 0.14 8.58
C ARG A 226 11.84 -0.90 9.09
N ASN A 227 11.16 -1.59 8.18
CA ASN A 227 10.16 -2.57 8.54
C ASN A 227 10.78 -3.82 9.19
N PHE A 228 11.92 -4.31 8.69
CA PHE A 228 12.65 -5.39 9.36
C PHE A 228 13.06 -5.03 10.78
N VAL A 229 13.52 -3.80 11.03
CA VAL A 229 13.89 -3.33 12.38
C VAL A 229 12.68 -3.32 13.30
N ARG A 230 11.51 -2.84 12.83
CA ARG A 230 10.26 -2.89 13.61
C ARG A 230 9.80 -4.32 13.90
N LEU A 231 9.92 -5.23 12.93
CA LEU A 231 9.60 -6.65 13.10
C LEU A 231 10.57 -7.30 14.10
N ALA A 232 11.86 -6.99 14.03
CA ALA A 232 12.88 -7.45 14.96
C ALA A 232 12.60 -6.96 16.39
N ALA A 233 12.36 -5.66 16.55
CA ALA A 233 12.00 -5.04 17.82
C ALA A 233 10.77 -5.73 18.44
N THR A 234 9.71 -5.93 17.65
CA THR A 234 8.51 -6.64 18.09
C THR A 234 8.82 -8.08 18.51
N GLY A 235 9.56 -8.83 17.67
CA GLY A 235 9.93 -10.22 17.94
C GLY A 235 10.86 -10.40 19.14
N LEU A 236 11.61 -9.36 19.50
CA LEU A 236 12.47 -9.31 20.68
C LEU A 236 11.79 -8.70 21.91
N GLY A 237 10.52 -8.29 21.80
CA GLY A 237 9.75 -7.70 22.90
C GLY A 237 10.22 -6.29 23.30
N LYS A 238 10.84 -5.54 22.38
CA LYS A 238 11.22 -4.14 22.57
C LYS A 238 9.98 -3.24 22.44
N ASP A 239 10.01 -2.10 23.11
CA ASP A 239 9.00 -1.06 22.93
C ASP A 239 9.28 -0.30 21.61
N LEU A 240 8.34 -0.39 20.65
CA LEU A 240 8.47 0.31 19.36
C LEU A 240 8.55 1.82 19.50
N ALA A 241 8.06 2.41 20.60
CA ALA A 241 8.22 3.84 20.86
C ALA A 241 9.68 4.24 21.17
N THR A 242 10.54 3.27 21.46
CA THR A 242 11.97 3.47 21.77
C THR A 242 12.90 3.08 20.63
N VAL A 243 12.35 2.54 19.54
CA VAL A 243 13.12 2.09 18.38
C VAL A 243 12.84 3.02 17.22
N SER A 244 13.89 3.60 16.66
CA SER A 244 13.83 4.44 15.47
C SER A 244 15.01 4.17 14.55
N VAL A 245 14.84 4.56 13.29
CA VAL A 245 15.86 4.46 12.25
C VAL A 245 16.01 5.79 11.53
N ASP A 246 17.26 6.19 11.31
CA ASP A 246 17.62 7.30 10.43
C ASP A 246 18.33 6.73 9.20
N PHE A 247 17.96 7.21 8.01
CA PHE A 247 18.56 6.75 6.77
C PHE A 247 19.40 7.85 6.13
N HIS A 248 20.61 7.47 5.71
CA HIS A 248 21.49 8.29 4.88
C HIS A 248 21.62 7.62 3.52
N THR A 249 20.95 8.18 2.51
CA THR A 249 20.88 7.59 1.16
C THR A 249 21.53 8.51 0.13
N GLN A 250 21.74 8.00 -1.08
CA GLN A 250 22.17 8.85 -2.20
C GLN A 250 21.08 9.86 -2.64
N LEU A 251 19.83 9.70 -2.17
CA LEU A 251 18.74 10.66 -2.38
C LEU A 251 18.67 11.74 -1.29
N GLY A 252 19.57 11.69 -0.30
CA GLY A 252 19.56 12.51 0.90
C GLY A 252 19.14 11.74 2.14
N ASP A 253 19.13 12.45 3.27
CA ASP A 253 18.69 11.91 4.55
C ASP A 253 17.17 11.71 4.54
N ALA A 254 16.71 10.62 5.17
CA ALA A 254 15.30 10.29 5.29
C ALA A 254 14.97 9.85 6.72
N ASP A 255 13.99 10.54 7.30
CA ASP A 255 13.35 10.19 8.57
C ASP A 255 12.18 9.22 8.33
N GLU A 256 11.55 8.79 9.43
CA GLU A 256 10.39 7.88 9.39
C GLU A 256 9.24 8.38 8.51
N ALA A 257 8.95 9.69 8.54
CA ALA A 257 7.88 10.27 7.73
C ALA A 257 8.23 10.19 6.23
N LYS A 258 9.50 10.42 5.88
CA LYS A 258 9.96 10.29 4.50
C LYS A 258 9.91 8.84 4.01
N VAL A 259 10.25 7.89 4.87
CA VAL A 259 10.14 6.46 4.57
C VAL A 259 8.68 6.03 4.43
N ASP A 260 7.75 6.57 5.23
CA ASP A 260 6.31 6.35 5.07
C ASP A 260 5.81 6.81 3.68
N GLU A 261 6.29 7.95 3.18
CA GLU A 261 5.96 8.41 1.82
C GLU A 261 6.43 7.43 0.74
N TRP A 262 7.64 6.90 0.89
CA TRP A 262 8.21 5.92 -0.04
C TRP A 262 7.48 4.58 0.03
N GLU A 263 7.13 4.12 1.22
CA GLU A 263 6.36 2.88 1.40
C GLU A 263 4.95 3.02 0.84
N LEU A 264 4.30 4.17 1.00
CA LEU A 264 2.99 4.43 0.41
C LEU A 264 3.07 4.40 -1.13
N LEU A 265 4.10 5.00 -1.71
CA LEU A 265 4.34 4.95 -3.16
C LEU A 265 4.53 3.51 -3.64
N ALA A 266 5.39 2.73 -2.97
CA ALA A 266 5.65 1.33 -3.31
C ALA A 266 4.40 0.46 -3.13
N SER A 267 3.62 0.70 -2.07
CA SER A 267 2.34 0.01 -1.82
C SER A 267 1.31 0.27 -2.90
N ARG A 268 1.17 1.54 -3.34
CA ARG A 268 0.27 1.91 -4.44
C ARG A 268 0.71 1.28 -5.76
N ARG A 269 2.01 1.26 -6.05
CA ARG A 269 2.57 0.62 -7.25
C ARG A 269 2.31 -0.89 -7.24
N ALA A 270 2.63 -1.58 -6.14
CA ALA A 270 2.38 -3.01 -6.00
C ALA A 270 0.90 -3.37 -6.20
N LEU A 271 -0.02 -2.58 -5.62
CA LEU A 271 -1.46 -2.78 -5.79
C LEU A 271 -1.91 -2.56 -7.23
N ALA A 272 -1.41 -1.51 -7.89
CA ALA A 272 -1.75 -1.23 -9.28
C ALA A 272 -1.36 -2.41 -10.19
N ASN A 273 -0.11 -2.87 -10.09
CA ASN A 273 0.40 -3.99 -10.90
C ASN A 273 -0.43 -5.27 -10.67
N ILE A 274 -0.67 -5.66 -9.42
CA ILE A 274 -1.43 -6.89 -9.13
C ILE A 274 -2.88 -6.78 -9.62
N LYS A 275 -3.54 -5.63 -9.42
CA LYS A 275 -4.93 -5.43 -9.88
C LYS A 275 -5.03 -5.43 -11.41
N GLU A 276 -4.06 -4.83 -12.09
CA GLU A 276 -3.99 -4.83 -13.55
C GLU A 276 -3.81 -6.25 -14.10
N LEU A 277 -2.84 -7.01 -13.60
CA LEU A 277 -2.57 -8.38 -14.03
C LEU A 277 -3.73 -9.34 -13.76
N LEU A 278 -4.46 -9.15 -12.65
CA LEU A 278 -5.66 -9.94 -12.37
C LEU A 278 -6.81 -9.56 -13.29
N GLY A 279 -6.99 -8.26 -13.54
CA GLY A 279 -8.21 -7.73 -14.12
C GLY A 279 -9.44 -7.96 -13.22
N GLN A 280 -10.58 -7.39 -13.61
CA GLN A 280 -11.78 -7.41 -12.76
C GLN A 280 -12.33 -8.83 -12.51
N GLU A 281 -12.35 -9.69 -13.52
CA GLU A 281 -12.96 -11.03 -13.40
C GLU A 281 -12.21 -11.90 -12.41
N ARG A 282 -10.87 -12.00 -12.52
CA ARG A 282 -10.07 -12.81 -11.60
C ARG A 282 -10.02 -12.20 -10.22
N LEU A 283 -9.96 -10.86 -10.12
CA LEU A 283 -10.02 -10.17 -8.83
C LEU A 283 -11.36 -10.42 -8.13
N GLN A 284 -12.48 -10.38 -8.87
CA GLN A 284 -13.80 -10.70 -8.31
C GLN A 284 -13.88 -12.16 -7.84
N ALA A 285 -13.39 -13.11 -8.64
CA ALA A 285 -13.35 -14.51 -8.25
C ALA A 285 -12.50 -14.72 -6.99
N LEU A 286 -11.38 -14.00 -6.87
CA LEU A 286 -10.47 -14.07 -5.74
C LEU A 286 -11.13 -13.63 -4.43
N ILE A 287 -11.84 -12.50 -4.43
CA ILE A 287 -12.41 -11.91 -3.20
C ILE A 287 -13.83 -12.38 -2.89
N ALA A 288 -14.49 -13.10 -3.80
CA ALA A 288 -15.87 -13.56 -3.63
C ALA A 288 -16.13 -14.34 -2.32
N PRO A 289 -15.24 -15.26 -1.85
CA PRO A 289 -15.45 -15.94 -0.57
C PRO A 289 -15.49 -14.98 0.62
N GLU A 290 -14.63 -13.97 0.63
CA GLU A 290 -14.59 -12.95 1.70
C GLU A 290 -15.82 -12.04 1.66
N MET A 291 -16.29 -11.68 0.47
CA MET A 291 -17.53 -10.91 0.30
C MET A 291 -18.75 -11.67 0.86
N ILE A 292 -18.84 -12.97 0.58
CA ILE A 292 -19.91 -13.83 1.11
C ILE A 292 -19.83 -13.92 2.63
N GLU A 293 -18.62 -14.03 3.19
CA GLU A 293 -18.44 -14.07 4.64
C GLU A 293 -18.81 -12.73 5.29
N ASN A 294 -18.41 -11.61 4.68
CA ASN A 294 -18.74 -10.31 5.24
C ASN A 294 -20.23 -9.98 5.17
N GLU A 295 -20.92 -10.39 4.09
CA GLU A 295 -22.38 -10.28 4.00
C GLU A 295 -23.06 -11.00 5.18
N LYS A 296 -22.61 -12.23 5.53
CA LYS A 296 -23.15 -12.94 6.70
C LYS A 296 -22.89 -12.20 8.00
N ARG A 297 -21.70 -11.61 8.17
CA ARG A 297 -21.36 -10.81 9.35
C ARG A 297 -22.27 -9.59 9.48
N ILE A 298 -22.46 -8.86 8.39
CA ILE A 298 -23.32 -7.67 8.37
C ILE A 298 -24.78 -8.03 8.63
N LYS A 299 -25.29 -9.13 8.08
CA LYS A 299 -26.65 -9.62 8.38
C LYS A 299 -26.86 -9.90 9.87
N LYS A 300 -25.87 -10.48 10.55
CA LYS A 300 -25.90 -10.64 12.02
C LYS A 300 -25.91 -9.29 12.75
N TYR A 301 -25.14 -8.31 12.28
CA TYR A 301 -25.16 -6.97 12.86
C TYR A 301 -26.52 -6.31 12.67
N LEU A 302 -27.14 -6.43 11.51
CA LEU A 302 -28.49 -5.92 11.24
C LEU A 302 -29.53 -6.51 12.19
N GLU A 303 -29.55 -7.84 12.33
CA GLU A 303 -30.46 -8.54 13.24
C GLU A 303 -30.29 -8.06 14.68
N ALA A 304 -29.04 -7.98 15.15
CA ALA A 304 -28.71 -7.53 16.50
C ALA A 304 -28.94 -6.03 16.73
N SER A 305 -29.07 -5.23 15.66
CA SER A 305 -29.30 -3.79 15.76
C SER A 305 -30.76 -3.43 15.99
N HIS A 306 -31.70 -4.37 15.79
CA HIS A 306 -33.14 -4.13 15.96
C HIS A 306 -33.67 -2.89 15.21
N GLY A 307 -33.14 -2.64 14.00
CA GLY A 307 -33.50 -1.48 13.17
C GLY A 307 -32.80 -0.18 13.54
N GLU A 308 -31.92 -0.19 14.55
CA GLU A 308 -31.11 0.98 14.91
C GLU A 308 -29.85 1.09 14.05
N PHE A 309 -29.52 2.31 13.67
CA PHE A 309 -28.30 2.61 12.93
C PHE A 309 -27.41 3.57 13.72
N LYS A 310 -26.11 3.48 13.48
CA LYS A 310 -25.10 4.39 14.02
C LYS A 310 -24.44 5.13 12.86
N GLU A 311 -24.28 6.44 13.06
CA GLU A 311 -23.70 7.35 12.08
C GLU A 311 -22.18 7.32 12.09
N VAL A 312 -21.61 7.34 10.88
CA VAL A 312 -20.28 7.79 10.52
C VAL A 312 -20.42 9.17 9.90
N PHE A 313 -19.73 10.15 10.45
CA PHE A 313 -19.76 11.53 9.97
C PHE A 313 -18.35 12.03 9.66
N VAL A 314 -18.17 12.56 8.46
CA VAL A 314 -16.94 13.25 8.04
C VAL A 314 -17.32 14.58 7.42
N GLN A 315 -16.73 15.67 7.92
CA GLN A 315 -16.76 16.96 7.26
C GLN A 315 -15.42 17.19 6.57
N VAL A 316 -15.47 17.80 5.38
CA VAL A 316 -14.31 18.13 4.56
C VAL A 316 -14.30 19.63 4.32
N ASP A 317 -13.20 20.28 4.69
CA ASP A 317 -12.93 21.66 4.33
C ASP A 317 -11.96 21.66 3.14
N LEU A 318 -12.47 22.13 1.99
CA LEU A 318 -11.76 22.19 0.73
C LEU A 318 -11.35 23.64 0.46
N HIS A 319 -10.07 23.88 0.24
CA HIS A 319 -9.55 25.20 -0.15
C HIS A 319 -8.99 25.13 -1.57
N GLY A 320 -9.16 26.19 -2.36
CA GLY A 320 -8.59 26.31 -3.71
C GLY A 320 -9.38 25.63 -4.83
N MET A 321 -10.51 24.98 -4.52
CA MET A 321 -11.46 24.43 -5.49
C MET A 321 -12.88 24.58 -4.93
N SER A 322 -13.84 25.00 -5.76
CA SER A 322 -15.24 25.09 -5.34
C SER A 322 -15.87 23.70 -5.20
N ALA A 323 -16.84 23.55 -4.30
CA ALA A 323 -17.60 22.32 -4.20
C ALA A 323 -18.43 22.06 -5.46
N THR A 324 -18.92 23.12 -6.11
CA THR A 324 -19.62 23.05 -7.39
C THR A 324 -18.75 22.41 -8.48
N ASP A 325 -17.49 22.83 -8.63
CA ASP A 325 -16.57 22.26 -9.63
C ASP A 325 -16.29 20.78 -9.35
N TYR A 326 -16.06 20.43 -8.07
CA TYR A 326 -15.90 19.05 -7.66
C TYR A 326 -17.12 18.19 -8.00
N VAL A 327 -18.33 18.66 -7.67
CA VAL A 327 -19.58 17.93 -7.94
C VAL A 327 -19.80 17.74 -9.44
N GLN A 328 -19.49 18.74 -10.27
CA GLN A 328 -19.58 18.62 -11.73
C GLN A 328 -18.60 17.58 -12.28
N TRP A 329 -17.36 17.57 -11.79
CA TRP A 329 -16.37 16.55 -12.12
C TRP A 329 -16.85 15.16 -11.69
N GLN A 330 -17.32 15.01 -10.45
CA GLN A 330 -17.81 13.74 -9.90
C GLN A 330 -18.99 13.21 -10.72
N ALA A 331 -19.96 14.06 -11.05
CA ALA A 331 -21.12 13.70 -11.86
C ALA A 331 -20.71 13.17 -13.25
N LYS A 332 -19.66 13.73 -13.86
CA LYS A 332 -19.11 13.25 -15.13
C LYS A 332 -18.52 11.84 -15.00
N GLN A 333 -17.76 11.56 -13.94
CA GLN A 333 -17.19 10.23 -13.72
C GLN A 333 -18.28 9.20 -13.40
N MET A 334 -19.23 9.55 -12.53
CA MET A 334 -20.36 8.67 -12.18
C MET A 334 -21.24 8.34 -13.39
N ARG A 335 -21.48 9.31 -14.29
CA ARG A 335 -22.20 9.06 -15.54
C ARG A 335 -21.52 8.00 -16.39
N LYS A 336 -20.19 8.07 -16.53
CA LYS A 336 -19.40 7.04 -17.23
C LYS A 336 -19.47 5.69 -16.51
N ALA A 337 -19.34 5.68 -15.18
CA ALA A 337 -19.41 4.46 -14.38
C ALA A 337 -20.75 3.72 -14.55
N ILE A 338 -21.87 4.46 -14.55
CA ILE A 338 -23.21 3.88 -14.55
C ILE A 338 -23.71 3.58 -15.97
N THR A 339 -23.54 4.54 -16.89
CA THR A 339 -24.17 4.50 -18.23
C THR A 339 -23.18 4.38 -19.38
N GLY A 340 -21.88 4.42 -19.11
CA GLY A 340 -20.84 4.32 -20.12
C GLY A 340 -20.71 2.92 -20.73
N THR A 341 -19.99 2.86 -21.84
CA THR A 341 -19.52 1.63 -22.47
C THR A 341 -18.61 0.82 -21.52
N PRO A 342 -18.37 -0.49 -21.76
CA PRO A 342 -17.40 -1.27 -20.99
C PRO A 342 -16.03 -0.59 -20.87
N ALA A 343 -15.48 -0.10 -21.99
CA ALA A 343 -14.20 0.60 -22.01
C ALA A 343 -14.20 1.90 -21.17
N GLU A 344 -15.28 2.67 -21.20
CA GLU A 344 -15.40 3.86 -20.35
C GLU A 344 -15.48 3.51 -18.85
N ARG A 345 -16.11 2.39 -18.50
CA ARG A 345 -16.14 1.90 -17.11
C ARG A 345 -14.77 1.38 -16.66
N ASP A 346 -14.06 0.66 -17.52
CA ASP A 346 -12.70 0.21 -17.22
C ASP A 346 -11.76 1.41 -17.05
N GLN A 347 -11.93 2.47 -17.85
CA GLN A 347 -11.19 3.72 -17.67
C GLN A 347 -11.52 4.40 -16.34
N VAL A 348 -12.81 4.47 -15.94
CA VAL A 348 -13.18 5.02 -14.62
C VAL A 348 -12.60 4.17 -13.49
N LEU A 349 -12.58 2.84 -13.65
CA LEU A 349 -11.96 1.97 -12.67
C LEU A 349 -10.47 2.29 -12.50
N ALA A 350 -9.73 2.35 -13.61
CA ALA A 350 -8.28 2.57 -13.62
C ALA A 350 -7.89 3.99 -13.16
N ASP A 351 -8.61 5.02 -13.62
CA ASP A 351 -8.22 6.42 -13.42
C ASP A 351 -8.83 7.06 -12.18
N VAL A 352 -9.95 6.53 -11.69
CA VAL A 352 -10.75 7.16 -10.63
C VAL A 352 -10.87 6.24 -9.44
N VAL A 353 -11.44 5.05 -9.61
CA VAL A 353 -11.77 4.16 -8.49
C VAL A 353 -10.51 3.59 -7.83
N PHE A 354 -9.59 2.98 -8.57
CA PHE A 354 -8.35 2.45 -7.99
C PHE A 354 -7.44 3.53 -7.36
N PRO A 355 -7.26 4.71 -7.98
CA PRO A 355 -6.47 5.77 -7.37
C PRO A 355 -7.15 6.38 -6.14
N ALA A 356 -8.49 6.42 -6.08
CA ALA A 356 -9.21 7.01 -4.95
C ALA A 356 -8.92 6.31 -3.63
N HIS A 357 -8.88 4.98 -3.60
CA HIS A 357 -8.62 4.25 -2.36
C HIS A 357 -7.89 2.92 -2.62
N PRO A 358 -6.88 2.54 -1.81
CA PRO A 358 -6.15 1.28 -2.00
C PRO A 358 -7.06 0.05 -1.94
N GLU A 359 -8.14 0.14 -1.17
CA GLU A 359 -9.10 -0.94 -0.93
C GLU A 359 -10.29 -0.94 -1.88
N HIS A 360 -10.30 -0.12 -2.93
CA HIS A 360 -11.26 -0.32 -4.00
C HIS A 360 -10.82 -1.49 -4.87
N TYR A 361 -11.62 -2.57 -4.87
CA TYR A 361 -11.30 -3.80 -5.58
C TYR A 361 -11.97 -3.87 -6.95
N LEU A 362 -13.22 -3.43 -7.08
CA LEU A 362 -14.00 -3.58 -8.31
C LEU A 362 -14.92 -2.38 -8.52
N LEU A 363 -15.29 -2.14 -9.78
CA LEU A 363 -16.41 -1.28 -10.15
C LEU A 363 -17.49 -2.13 -10.81
N LEU A 364 -18.47 -2.56 -10.02
CA LEU A 364 -19.63 -3.29 -10.50
C LEU A 364 -20.73 -2.30 -10.91
N LYS A 365 -21.72 -2.77 -11.69
CA LYS A 365 -22.93 -1.96 -11.97
C LYS A 365 -23.68 -1.54 -10.70
N SER A 366 -23.54 -2.34 -9.64
CA SER A 366 -24.16 -2.11 -8.35
C SER A 366 -23.40 -1.09 -7.49
N GLY A 367 -22.15 -0.79 -7.80
CA GLY A 367 -21.29 0.07 -6.98
C GLY A 367 -19.84 -0.41 -6.91
N ILE A 368 -19.08 0.22 -6.03
CA ILE A 368 -17.69 -0.13 -5.74
C ILE A 368 -17.67 -1.30 -4.75
N VAL A 369 -16.75 -2.25 -4.94
CA VAL A 369 -16.45 -3.28 -3.94
C VAL A 369 -15.25 -2.83 -3.13
N GLU A 370 -15.41 -2.74 -1.81
CA GLU A 370 -14.43 -2.13 -0.91
C GLU A 370 -14.38 -2.80 0.46
N THR A 371 -13.31 -2.57 1.23
CA THR A 371 -13.20 -3.09 2.59
C THR A 371 -14.07 -2.30 3.57
N LEU A 372 -14.97 -3.00 4.26
CA LEU A 372 -15.74 -2.45 5.38
C LEU A 372 -15.73 -3.45 6.55
N GLY A 373 -15.19 -3.04 7.70
CA GLY A 373 -15.04 -3.93 8.86
C GLY A 373 -14.03 -5.07 8.67
N GLY A 374 -13.00 -4.81 7.85
CA GLY A 374 -11.84 -5.68 7.65
C GLY A 374 -11.93 -6.68 6.50
N LEU A 375 -13.08 -6.81 5.81
CA LEU A 375 -13.24 -7.68 4.65
C LEU A 375 -13.85 -6.93 3.45
N PRO A 376 -13.53 -7.33 2.19
CA PRO A 376 -14.19 -6.83 1.00
C PRO A 376 -15.71 -7.01 1.07
N THR A 377 -16.45 -6.01 0.64
CA THR A 377 -17.92 -5.95 0.69
C THR A 377 -18.46 -5.46 -0.63
N ASN A 378 -19.48 -6.14 -1.15
CA ASN A 378 -20.31 -5.55 -2.19
C ASN A 378 -21.25 -4.53 -1.55
N ALA A 379 -20.77 -3.31 -1.37
CA ALA A 379 -21.63 -2.18 -1.06
C ALA A 379 -22.34 -1.78 -2.34
N ALA A 380 -23.47 -2.45 -2.66
CA ALA A 380 -24.28 -2.01 -3.78
C ALA A 380 -24.93 -0.66 -3.42
N VAL A 381 -24.23 0.42 -3.76
CA VAL A 381 -24.66 1.79 -3.52
C VAL A 381 -25.60 2.21 -4.64
N PHE A 382 -26.88 2.30 -4.32
CA PHE A 382 -27.91 2.78 -5.23
C PHE A 382 -28.14 4.27 -4.99
N PRO A 383 -27.84 5.16 -5.97
CA PRO A 383 -28.18 6.56 -5.88
C PRO A 383 -29.70 6.73 -5.78
N SER A 384 -30.16 7.47 -4.79
CA SER A 384 -31.56 7.89 -4.67
C SER A 384 -31.66 9.35 -5.11
N ALA A 385 -32.43 9.62 -6.15
CA ALA A 385 -32.55 10.98 -6.71
C ALA A 385 -33.20 11.97 -5.74
N THR A 386 -34.06 11.48 -4.84
CA THR A 386 -34.82 12.32 -3.90
C THR A 386 -34.61 11.91 -2.44
N GLY A 387 -33.97 10.77 -2.17
CA GLY A 387 -33.89 10.18 -0.84
C GLY A 387 -35.23 9.66 -0.31
N ALA A 388 -36.31 9.67 -1.11
CA ALA A 388 -37.66 9.35 -0.62
C ALA A 388 -37.83 7.91 -0.11
N ASP A 389 -36.90 7.02 -0.45
CA ASP A 389 -36.81 5.63 0.03
C ASP A 389 -35.85 5.46 1.22
N LEU A 390 -35.40 6.56 1.83
CA LEU A 390 -34.52 6.57 3.00
C LEU A 390 -35.29 6.75 4.31
N PRO A 391 -34.74 6.26 5.45
CA PRO A 391 -35.31 6.52 6.75
C PRO A 391 -35.37 8.02 7.10
N ASP A 392 -36.39 8.42 7.87
CA ASP A 392 -36.61 9.82 8.26
C ASP A 392 -35.37 10.47 8.92
N PHE A 393 -34.59 9.71 9.69
CA PHE A 393 -33.39 10.23 10.35
C PHE A 393 -32.33 10.76 9.37
N VAL A 394 -32.31 10.27 8.12
CA VAL A 394 -31.41 10.78 7.08
C VAL A 394 -31.83 12.19 6.67
N HIS A 395 -33.14 12.41 6.53
CA HIS A 395 -33.69 13.73 6.21
C HIS A 395 -33.58 14.73 7.37
N THR A 396 -33.44 14.28 8.60
CA THR A 396 -33.18 15.21 9.73
C THR A 396 -31.72 15.62 9.84
N ALA A 397 -30.79 14.87 9.23
CA ALA A 397 -29.36 15.17 9.28
C ALA A 397 -28.92 16.23 8.25
N VAL A 398 -29.68 16.36 7.15
CA VAL A 398 -29.35 17.29 6.06
C VAL A 398 -29.52 18.76 6.45
N SER A 399 -28.65 19.61 5.94
CA SER A 399 -28.72 21.06 6.13
C SER A 399 -29.30 21.78 4.89
N PRO A 400 -30.17 22.78 5.08
CA PRO A 400 -30.63 23.64 3.99
C PRO A 400 -29.49 24.47 3.37
N ASP A 401 -28.38 24.67 4.07
CA ASP A 401 -27.25 25.50 3.62
C ASP A 401 -26.39 24.82 2.54
N TYR A 402 -26.67 23.55 2.22
CA TYR A 402 -25.92 22.76 1.25
C TYR A 402 -26.75 22.54 -0.02
N PRO A 403 -26.53 23.31 -1.11
CA PRO A 403 -27.38 23.26 -2.29
C PRO A 403 -27.29 21.95 -3.07
N HIS A 404 -26.17 21.22 -2.96
CA HIS A 404 -25.97 19.95 -3.64
C HIS A 404 -26.03 18.81 -2.62
N LYS A 405 -26.86 17.80 -2.91
CA LYS A 405 -27.04 16.62 -2.07
C LYS A 405 -27.07 15.36 -2.93
N SER A 406 -26.40 14.32 -2.47
CA SER A 406 -26.45 12.98 -3.06
C SER A 406 -26.91 11.99 -2.00
N PHE A 407 -28.05 11.35 -2.22
CA PHE A 407 -28.60 10.35 -1.31
C PHE A 407 -28.26 8.96 -1.81
N SER A 408 -27.96 8.04 -0.90
CA SER A 408 -27.61 6.66 -1.26
C SER A 408 -28.21 5.63 -0.31
N ASN A 409 -28.58 4.49 -0.88
CA ASN A 409 -28.99 3.29 -0.16
C ASN A 409 -27.96 2.19 -0.45
N VAL A 410 -27.58 1.44 0.58
CA VAL A 410 -26.68 0.29 0.44
C VAL A 410 -27.48 -0.98 0.65
N LYS A 411 -27.52 -1.84 -0.39
CA LYS A 411 -28.34 -3.06 -0.37
C LYS A 411 -27.52 -4.30 -0.68
N PHE A 412 -27.99 -5.46 -0.23
CA PHE A 412 -27.52 -6.75 -0.73
C PHE A 412 -28.21 -7.10 -2.06
N ALA A 413 -27.71 -8.15 -2.72
CA ALA A 413 -28.31 -8.66 -3.96
C ALA A 413 -29.76 -9.16 -3.76
N ASP A 414 -30.11 -9.59 -2.55
CA ASP A 414 -31.48 -9.98 -2.17
C ASP A 414 -32.42 -8.78 -1.91
N GLY A 415 -31.91 -7.55 -2.04
CA GLY A 415 -32.66 -6.31 -1.84
C GLY A 415 -32.71 -5.80 -0.41
N THR A 416 -32.14 -6.53 0.55
CA THR A 416 -32.07 -6.10 1.96
C THR A 416 -31.22 -4.84 2.08
N THR A 417 -31.80 -3.75 2.59
CA THR A 417 -31.06 -2.52 2.94
C THR A 417 -30.27 -2.75 4.22
N TRP A 418 -28.98 -2.43 4.19
CA TRP A 418 -28.10 -2.58 5.35
C TRP A 418 -27.30 -1.32 5.69
N GLY A 419 -27.39 -0.29 4.86
CA GLY A 419 -26.86 1.04 5.16
C GLY A 419 -27.53 2.10 4.29
N CYS A 420 -27.31 3.35 4.66
CA CYS A 420 -27.76 4.51 3.89
C CYS A 420 -26.81 5.69 4.11
N GLY A 421 -26.84 6.67 3.22
CA GLY A 421 -26.00 7.85 3.35
C GLY A 421 -26.55 9.07 2.64
N VAL A 422 -26.03 10.22 3.04
CA VAL A 422 -26.17 11.48 2.32
C VAL A 422 -24.83 12.19 2.30
N THR A 423 -24.44 12.66 1.12
CA THR A 423 -23.33 13.59 0.97
C THR A 423 -23.85 14.95 0.55
N GLU A 424 -23.45 15.98 1.27
CA GLU A 424 -23.86 17.36 1.06
C GLU A 424 -22.66 18.22 0.67
N TYR A 425 -22.85 19.15 -0.27
CA TYR A 425 -21.80 20.03 -0.75
C TYR A 425 -22.29 21.48 -0.81
N ARG A 426 -21.42 22.41 -0.42
CA ARG A 426 -21.60 23.86 -0.60
C ARG A 426 -20.30 24.55 -0.92
N ASP A 427 -20.37 25.64 -1.66
CA ASP A 427 -19.22 26.52 -1.86
C ASP A 427 -18.97 27.37 -0.60
N THR A 428 -17.71 27.73 -0.38
CA THR A 428 -17.26 28.70 0.63
C THR A 428 -16.55 29.87 -0.07
N GLU A 429 -16.12 30.89 0.67
CA GLU A 429 -15.39 32.03 0.10
C GLU A 429 -14.06 31.61 -0.55
N ASP A 430 -13.41 30.59 -0.01
CA ASP A 430 -12.06 30.13 -0.37
C ASP A 430 -12.01 28.71 -0.98
N GLY A 431 -13.17 28.08 -1.19
CA GLY A 431 -13.29 26.77 -1.80
C GLY A 431 -14.67 26.13 -1.60
N GLY A 432 -14.72 25.06 -0.82
CA GLY A 432 -15.93 24.28 -0.59
C GLY A 432 -15.96 23.59 0.77
N ASN A 433 -17.15 23.14 1.17
CA ASN A 433 -17.33 22.32 2.36
C ASN A 433 -18.25 21.14 2.06
N PHE A 434 -17.81 19.94 2.43
CA PHE A 434 -18.54 18.70 2.21
C PHE A 434 -18.94 18.10 3.55
N ARG A 435 -20.13 17.48 3.61
CA ARG A 435 -20.59 16.72 4.78
C ARG A 435 -21.03 15.34 4.33
N LEU A 436 -20.37 14.32 4.84
CA LEU A 436 -20.63 12.93 4.52
C LEU A 436 -21.26 12.28 5.74
N HIS A 437 -22.51 11.88 5.63
CA HIS A 437 -23.22 11.13 6.64
C HIS A 437 -23.50 9.73 6.10
N VAL A 438 -23.07 8.69 6.82
CA VAL A 438 -23.40 7.31 6.48
C VAL A 438 -23.80 6.55 7.73
N TRP A 439 -24.87 5.77 7.63
CA TRP A 439 -25.44 5.03 8.73
C TRP A 439 -25.31 3.53 8.48
N TRP A 440 -24.73 2.85 9.47
CA TRP A 440 -24.50 1.41 9.48
C TRP A 440 -25.25 0.75 10.64
N PRO A 441 -25.43 -0.58 10.63
CA PRO A 441 -26.11 -1.29 11.71
C PRO A 441 -25.42 -1.01 13.05
N LYS A 442 -26.17 -0.54 14.06
CA LYS A 442 -25.62 -0.10 15.35
C LYS A 442 -24.77 -1.17 16.05
N ALA A 443 -25.12 -2.44 15.89
CA ALA A 443 -24.43 -3.57 16.51
C ALA A 443 -23.13 -3.98 15.79
N ALA A 444 -22.74 -3.29 14.71
CA ALA A 444 -21.43 -3.49 14.11
C ALA A 444 -20.31 -3.15 15.12
N PRO A 445 -19.14 -3.82 15.03
CA PRO A 445 -18.02 -3.52 15.93
C PRO A 445 -17.45 -2.12 15.67
N GLN A 446 -16.82 -1.50 16.68
CA GLN A 446 -16.32 -0.13 16.58
C GLN A 446 -15.37 0.08 15.38
N ILE A 447 -14.54 -0.91 15.08
CA ILE A 447 -13.63 -0.89 13.92
C ILE A 447 -14.36 -0.64 12.60
N PHE A 448 -15.62 -1.05 12.46
CA PHE A 448 -16.42 -0.79 11.27
C PHE A 448 -16.63 0.71 11.04
N PHE A 449 -16.83 1.48 12.12
CA PHE A 449 -17.04 2.92 12.06
C PHE A 449 -15.71 3.67 11.92
N ASP A 450 -14.69 3.25 12.66
CA ASP A 450 -13.37 3.88 12.63
C ASP A 450 -12.72 3.73 11.26
N ASP A 451 -12.74 2.53 10.67
CA ASP A 451 -12.17 2.29 9.34
C ASP A 451 -12.94 3.05 8.26
N HIS A 452 -14.26 3.20 8.38
CA HIS A 452 -15.03 3.95 7.40
C HIS A 452 -14.79 5.48 7.49
N ASN A 453 -14.56 6.03 8.70
CA ASN A 453 -14.11 7.42 8.84
C ASN A 453 -12.78 7.64 8.11
N ARG A 454 -11.82 6.74 8.29
CA ARG A 454 -10.50 6.80 7.62
C ARG A 454 -10.64 6.63 6.11
N HIS A 455 -11.47 5.67 5.68
CA HIS A 455 -11.74 5.40 4.28
C HIS A 455 -12.19 6.67 3.57
N PHE A 456 -13.21 7.38 4.10
CA PHE A 456 -13.70 8.59 3.47
C PHE A 456 -12.67 9.72 3.40
N ALA A 457 -11.85 9.88 4.43
CA ALA A 457 -10.80 10.88 4.40
C ALA A 457 -9.79 10.58 3.28
N VAL A 458 -9.36 9.33 3.14
CA VAL A 458 -8.46 8.89 2.05
C VAL A 458 -9.14 9.07 0.69
N GLU A 459 -10.36 8.57 0.55
CA GLU A 459 -11.11 8.54 -0.70
C GLU A 459 -11.36 9.97 -1.23
N TYR A 460 -11.92 10.86 -0.40
CA TYR A 460 -12.26 12.21 -0.82
C TYR A 460 -11.02 13.08 -1.05
N ARG A 461 -9.96 12.90 -0.26
CA ARG A 461 -8.66 13.55 -0.55
C ARG A 461 -8.18 13.19 -1.94
N ASN A 462 -8.23 11.90 -2.29
CA ASN A 462 -7.75 11.43 -3.59
C ASN A 462 -8.70 11.83 -4.74
N PHE A 463 -10.02 11.83 -4.54
CA PHE A 463 -10.96 12.36 -5.53
C PHE A 463 -10.73 13.84 -5.81
N VAL A 464 -10.52 14.66 -4.77
CA VAL A 464 -10.19 16.08 -4.95
C VAL A 464 -8.89 16.25 -5.75
N ASN A 465 -7.85 15.47 -5.43
CA ASN A 465 -6.60 15.49 -6.18
C ASN A 465 -6.77 15.08 -7.66
N LEU A 466 -7.69 14.16 -7.96
CA LEU A 466 -8.02 13.75 -9.32
C LEU A 466 -8.87 14.79 -10.06
N ALA A 467 -9.75 15.49 -9.35
CA ALA A 467 -10.55 16.59 -9.90
C ALA A 467 -9.71 17.82 -10.24
N ASN A 468 -8.56 18.00 -9.57
CA ASN A 468 -7.65 19.11 -9.76
C ASN A 468 -6.64 18.91 -10.91
N LYS A 469 -6.61 17.72 -11.54
CA LYS A 469 -5.77 17.43 -12.71
C LYS A 469 -6.47 17.88 -13.99
#